data_AF-A0A1V4XD91-F1
#
_entry.id   AF-A0A1V4XD91-F1
#
_cell.length_a   1.000
_cell.length_b   1.000
_cell.length_c   1.000
_cell.angle_alpha   90.00
_cell.angle_beta   90.00
_cell.angle_gamma   90.00
#
_symmetry.space_group_name_H-M   'P 1'
#
loop_
_entity.id
_entity.type
_entity.pdbx_description
1 polymer ?
#
loop_
_entity_poly.entity_id
_entity_poly.type
_entity_poly.pdbx_seq_one_letter_code
_entity_poly.pdbx_strand_id
1 'polypeptide(L)'
;MPTRLRRLEENPEIGLDDNDEPDHPGPAAPPTGRLTVKRGGHSITRKIPKPVVLVDTRERQPFDFSRFPNWVAGGRRQALKAGDYSVEGMEELLVLERKTLADLVSTVIHQRKRFFRLCEKLARYRWRALLVEAGYEDVKSPYGWELDTAAHPNAVSGTLDALEARFGIPVIYTS
;
A
#
# COMPACT_ATOMS: atom_id res chain seq x y z
N MET A 1 -1.88 -1.27 78.69
CA MET A 1 -2.37 -2.18 77.62
C MET A 1 -2.85 -1.31 76.46
N PRO A 2 -2.17 -1.40 75.30
CA PRO A 2 -2.32 -0.51 74.16
C PRO A 2 -3.30 -1.09 73.14
N THR A 3 -3.92 -0.27 72.28
CA THR A 3 -4.02 -0.64 70.86
C THR A 3 -3.92 0.62 70.00
N ARG A 4 -2.83 0.67 69.23
CA ARG A 4 -2.47 1.71 68.26
C ARG A 4 -3.56 1.87 67.20
N LEU A 5 -3.95 3.11 66.89
CA LEU A 5 -4.50 3.44 65.57
C LEU A 5 -3.46 3.08 64.52
N ARG A 6 -3.80 2.17 63.60
CA ARG A 6 -2.98 1.91 62.42
C ARG A 6 -3.08 3.12 61.49
N ARG A 7 -1.94 3.75 61.28
CA ARG A 7 -1.67 4.65 60.16
C ARG A 7 -1.97 3.84 58.89
N LEU A 8 -2.98 4.25 58.13
CA LEU A 8 -3.12 3.80 56.75
C LEU A 8 -1.99 4.49 55.99
N GLU A 9 -1.07 3.69 55.46
CA GLU A 9 0.02 4.13 54.61
C GLU A 9 -0.58 4.73 53.33
N GLU A 10 -0.13 5.93 52.99
CA GLU A 10 -0.44 6.58 51.73
C GLU A 10 0.04 5.69 50.59
N ASN A 11 -0.91 5.22 49.79
CA ASN A 11 -0.61 4.48 48.56
C ASN A 11 -0.08 5.51 47.55
N PRO A 12 1.18 5.43 47.08
CA PRO A 12 1.68 6.38 46.11
C PRO A 12 0.89 6.18 44.81
N GLU A 13 0.29 7.27 44.33
CA GLU A 13 -0.33 7.33 43.01
C GLU A 13 0.68 6.86 41.97
N ILE A 14 0.43 5.69 41.38
CA ILE A 14 1.15 5.20 40.22
C ILE A 14 0.72 6.13 39.09
N GLY A 15 1.57 7.12 38.79
CA GLY A 15 1.44 7.94 37.60
C GLY A 15 1.48 7.01 36.39
N LEU A 16 0.32 6.74 35.81
CA LEU A 16 0.22 6.19 34.47
C LEU A 16 0.52 7.37 33.53
N ASP A 17 1.77 7.46 33.07
CA ASP A 17 2.09 8.30 31.92
C ASP A 17 1.32 7.71 30.72
N ASP A 18 0.26 8.39 30.31
CA ASP A 18 -0.65 8.04 29.20
C ASP A 18 0.01 8.17 27.80
N ASN A 19 1.32 7.93 27.66
CA ASN A 19 2.04 8.14 26.39
C ASN A 19 2.94 6.98 25.93
N ASP A 20 2.83 5.79 26.54
CA ASP A 20 3.43 4.58 25.94
C ASP A 20 2.48 4.00 24.87
N GLU A 21 2.30 4.74 23.75
CA GLU A 21 1.97 4.07 22.50
C GLU A 21 3.14 3.10 22.20
N PRO A 22 2.89 1.81 21.97
CA PRO A 22 3.96 0.88 21.66
C PRO A 22 4.71 1.41 20.44
N ASP A 23 6.03 1.56 20.57
CA ASP A 23 6.96 1.93 19.50
C ASP A 23 6.85 0.86 18.39
N HIS A 24 5.84 1.00 17.53
CA HIS A 24 5.66 0.18 16.37
C HIS A 24 6.84 0.51 15.45
N PRO A 25 7.77 -0.43 15.23
CA PRO A 25 8.94 -0.13 14.43
C PRO A 25 8.48 0.29 13.04
N GLY A 26 8.68 1.57 12.73
CA GLY A 26 8.36 2.12 11.43
C GLY A 26 9.12 1.36 10.33
N PRO A 27 8.71 1.51 9.06
CA PRO A 27 9.35 0.82 7.95
C PRO A 27 10.86 1.12 7.92
N ALA A 28 11.66 0.09 7.68
CA ALA A 28 13.11 0.18 7.66
C ALA A 28 13.61 1.33 6.79
N ALA A 29 14.66 2.01 7.26
CA ALA A 29 15.27 3.11 6.51
C ALA A 29 15.75 2.64 5.13
N PRO A 30 15.62 3.48 4.08
CA PRO A 30 16.09 3.13 2.75
C PRO A 30 17.62 2.93 2.75
N PRO A 31 18.16 2.04 1.89
CA PRO A 31 19.59 1.90 1.71
C PRO A 31 20.24 3.25 1.35
N THR A 32 21.42 3.51 1.89
CA THR A 32 22.18 4.75 1.64
C THR A 32 22.70 4.86 0.21
N GLY A 33 22.88 3.72 -0.47
CA GLY A 33 23.37 3.65 -1.84
C GLY A 33 22.26 3.57 -2.89
N ARG A 34 22.61 3.96 -4.12
CA ARG A 34 21.76 3.74 -5.28
C ARG A 34 21.60 2.25 -5.57
N LEU A 35 20.42 1.85 -6.07
CA LEU A 35 20.17 0.49 -6.55
C LEU A 35 21.23 0.06 -7.58
N THR A 36 21.93 -1.05 -7.32
CA THR A 36 22.95 -1.57 -8.23
C THR A 36 22.33 -2.46 -9.29
N VAL A 37 22.39 -2.04 -10.56
CA VAL A 37 21.90 -2.82 -11.70
C VAL A 37 23.09 -3.42 -12.43
N LYS A 38 23.14 -4.75 -12.53
CA LYS A 38 24.18 -5.48 -13.27
C LYS A 38 23.60 -6.13 -14.53
N ARG A 39 24.34 -6.09 -15.64
CA ARG A 39 24.02 -6.81 -16.88
C ARG A 39 25.29 -7.49 -17.40
N GLY A 40 25.23 -8.81 -17.61
CA GLY A 40 26.41 -9.60 -18.00
C GLY A 40 27.58 -9.45 -17.01
N GLY A 41 27.29 -9.46 -15.70
CA GLY A 41 28.30 -9.32 -14.64
C GLY A 41 28.77 -7.89 -14.34
N HIS A 42 28.48 -6.92 -15.22
CA HIS A 42 28.98 -5.55 -15.09
C HIS A 42 27.92 -4.60 -14.56
N SER A 43 28.31 -3.70 -13.64
CA SER A 43 27.42 -2.63 -13.17
C SER A 43 27.12 -1.65 -14.30
N ILE A 44 25.84 -1.44 -14.60
CA ILE A 44 25.35 -0.47 -15.57
C ILE A 44 24.55 0.66 -14.90
N THR A 45 24.52 0.70 -13.56
CA THR A 45 23.72 1.65 -12.78
C THR A 45 23.87 3.09 -13.26
N ARG A 46 25.11 3.55 -13.51
CA ARG A 46 25.38 4.93 -13.97
C ARG A 46 24.77 5.26 -15.34
N LYS A 47 24.50 4.26 -16.18
CA LYS A 47 23.92 4.43 -17.51
C LYS A 47 22.39 4.46 -17.50
N ILE A 48 21.77 3.94 -16.44
CA ILE A 48 20.33 3.95 -16.28
C ILE A 48 19.97 5.23 -15.50
N PRO A 49 19.09 6.10 -15.98
CA PRO A 49 18.59 7.22 -15.17
C PRO A 49 17.68 6.72 -14.04
N LYS A 50 17.51 7.49 -12.97
CA LYS A 50 16.45 7.19 -11.99
C LYS A 50 15.09 7.44 -12.66
N PRO A 51 14.08 6.57 -12.47
CA PRO A 51 12.75 6.78 -13.04
C PRO A 51 12.08 8.03 -12.45
N VAL A 52 11.34 8.75 -13.28
CA VAL A 52 10.34 9.74 -12.84
C VAL A 52 8.98 9.05 -12.81
N VAL A 53 8.34 9.04 -11.65
CA VAL A 53 7.01 8.44 -11.49
C VAL A 53 5.97 9.42 -12.01
N LEU A 54 5.13 8.95 -12.93
CA LEU A 54 3.94 9.69 -13.34
C LEU A 54 2.77 9.30 -12.47
N VAL A 55 2.04 10.29 -12.01
CA VAL A 55 0.89 10.12 -11.13
C VAL A 55 -0.34 10.69 -11.82
N ASP A 56 -1.38 9.88 -11.94
CA ASP A 56 -2.63 10.29 -12.58
C ASP A 56 -3.22 11.52 -11.89
N THR A 57 -3.71 12.48 -12.68
CA THR A 57 -4.26 13.72 -12.14
C THR A 57 -5.52 13.53 -11.30
N ARG A 58 -6.21 12.38 -11.43
CA ARG A 58 -7.40 12.03 -10.65
C ARG A 58 -7.06 11.37 -9.31
N GLU A 59 -5.84 10.87 -9.12
CA GLU A 59 -5.39 10.28 -7.85
C GLU A 59 -5.33 11.39 -6.78
N ARG A 60 -6.13 11.25 -5.73
CA ARG A 60 -6.31 12.30 -4.71
C ARG A 60 -5.27 12.23 -3.60
N GLN A 61 -4.77 11.03 -3.30
CA GLN A 61 -3.80 10.79 -2.24
C GLN A 61 -2.58 10.10 -2.84
N PRO A 62 -1.78 10.85 -3.61
CA PRO A 62 -0.61 10.28 -4.27
C PRO A 62 0.46 9.87 -3.26
N PHE A 63 1.21 8.81 -3.57
CA PHE A 63 2.36 8.41 -2.78
C PHE A 63 3.41 9.52 -2.67
N ASP A 64 4.03 9.64 -1.50
CA ASP A 64 5.19 10.48 -1.29
C ASP A 64 6.49 9.71 -1.62
N PHE A 65 7.25 10.25 -2.58
CA PHE A 65 8.52 9.68 -3.02
C PHE A 65 9.74 10.36 -2.39
N SER A 66 9.55 11.39 -1.55
CA SER A 66 10.62 12.19 -0.95
C SER A 66 11.64 11.36 -0.16
N ARG A 67 11.17 10.27 0.47
CA ARG A 67 11.98 9.33 1.27
C ARG A 67 12.80 8.35 0.43
N PHE A 68 12.62 8.30 -0.89
CA PHE A 68 13.27 7.31 -1.76
C PHE A 68 14.18 7.93 -2.83
N PRO A 69 15.03 8.92 -2.49
CA PRO A 69 15.84 9.63 -3.48
C PRO A 69 16.86 8.71 -4.16
N ASN A 70 17.22 7.57 -3.55
CA ASN A 70 18.14 6.59 -4.13
C ASN A 70 17.52 5.72 -5.23
N TRP A 71 16.18 5.68 -5.32
CA TRP A 71 15.45 4.83 -6.26
C TRP A 71 14.68 5.63 -7.29
N VAL A 72 14.08 6.75 -6.91
CA VAL A 72 13.19 7.55 -7.76
C VAL A 72 13.79 8.96 -7.96
N ALA A 73 13.68 9.51 -9.17
CA ALA A 73 14.15 10.87 -9.47
C ALA A 73 13.17 11.93 -8.95
N GLY A 74 11.87 11.61 -8.96
CA GLY A 74 10.79 12.45 -8.49
C GLY A 74 9.43 11.96 -9.00
N GLY A 75 8.38 12.69 -8.68
CA GLY A 75 7.02 12.46 -9.17
C GLY A 75 6.51 13.62 -10.04
N ARG A 76 5.70 13.32 -11.06
CA ARG A 76 5.07 14.32 -11.95
C ARG A 76 3.59 13.99 -12.16
N ARG A 77 2.72 14.99 -11.99
CA ARG A 77 1.27 14.85 -12.22
C ARG A 77 0.98 14.89 -13.73
N GLN A 78 0.25 13.90 -14.24
CA GLN A 78 -0.12 13.82 -15.64
C GLN A 78 -1.39 12.98 -15.80
N ALA A 79 -2.31 13.35 -16.69
CA ALA A 79 -3.45 12.49 -17.00
C ALA A 79 -2.96 11.20 -17.69
N LEU A 80 -3.26 10.04 -17.10
CA LEU A 80 -2.90 8.74 -17.65
C LEU A 80 -4.08 8.12 -18.40
N LYS A 81 -3.75 7.38 -19.47
CA LYS A 81 -4.75 6.61 -20.23
C LYS A 81 -5.43 5.60 -19.31
N ALA A 82 -4.72 4.97 -18.39
CA ALA A 82 -5.22 3.99 -17.41
C ALA A 82 -4.34 4.02 -16.14
N GLY A 83 -4.87 3.50 -15.02
CA GLY A 83 -4.15 3.40 -13.76
C GLY A 83 -3.96 4.74 -13.04
N ASP A 84 -3.34 4.63 -11.86
CA ASP A 84 -3.01 5.76 -11.00
C ASP A 84 -1.52 6.14 -11.13
N TYR A 85 -0.66 5.19 -11.53
CA TYR A 85 0.77 5.42 -11.67
C TYR A 85 1.36 4.81 -12.94
N SER A 86 2.42 5.44 -13.44
CA SER A 86 3.28 4.95 -14.51
C SER A 86 4.71 5.49 -14.31
N VAL A 87 5.63 5.17 -15.22
CA VAL A 87 6.96 5.78 -15.32
C VAL A 87 7.06 6.59 -16.61
N GLU A 88 7.71 7.74 -16.54
CA GLU A 88 7.98 8.61 -17.69
C GLU A 88 8.75 7.87 -18.80
N GLY A 89 8.26 7.95 -20.03
CA GLY A 89 8.79 7.21 -21.18
C GLY A 89 8.39 5.73 -21.23
N MET A 90 7.58 5.25 -20.27
CA MET A 90 7.06 3.87 -20.21
C MET A 90 5.53 3.83 -20.10
N GLU A 91 4.83 4.92 -20.42
CA GLU A 91 3.39 5.12 -20.21
C GLU A 91 2.50 4.17 -21.00
N GLU A 92 3.04 3.53 -22.03
CA GLU A 92 2.32 2.54 -22.84
C GLU A 92 2.68 1.10 -22.45
N LEU A 93 3.67 0.93 -21.56
CA LEU A 93 4.20 -0.37 -21.15
C LEU A 93 3.88 -0.70 -19.69
N LEU A 94 3.91 0.30 -18.80
CA LEU A 94 3.80 0.12 -17.35
C LEU A 94 2.61 0.90 -16.81
N VAL A 95 1.77 0.22 -16.03
CA VAL A 95 0.67 0.85 -15.31
C VAL A 95 0.50 0.23 -13.94
N LEU A 96 0.28 1.03 -12.90
CA LEU A 96 -0.08 0.53 -11.57
C LEU A 96 -1.40 1.18 -11.17
N GLU A 97 -2.32 0.37 -10.65
CA GLU A 97 -3.58 0.81 -10.06
C GLU A 97 -3.48 0.68 -8.56
N ARG A 98 -3.80 1.74 -7.83
CA ARG A 98 -3.84 1.75 -6.36
C ARG A 98 -5.27 1.48 -5.89
N LYS A 99 -5.38 0.77 -4.78
CA LYS A 99 -6.68 0.48 -4.16
C LYS A 99 -6.50 0.37 -2.64
N THR A 100 -7.21 1.21 -1.90
CA THR A 100 -7.33 1.05 -0.44
C THR A 100 -8.16 -0.20 -0.12
N LEU A 101 -8.07 -0.73 1.09
CA LEU A 101 -8.94 -1.83 1.54
C LEU A 101 -10.43 -1.47 1.39
N ALA A 102 -10.80 -0.26 1.84
CA ALA A 102 -12.17 0.23 1.76
C ALA A 102 -12.68 0.31 0.31
N ASP A 103 -11.87 0.88 -0.60
CA ASP A 103 -12.23 0.97 -2.01
C ASP A 103 -12.31 -0.41 -2.66
N LEU A 104 -11.41 -1.34 -2.29
CA LEU A 104 -11.44 -2.71 -2.79
C LEU A 104 -12.74 -3.41 -2.41
N VAL A 105 -13.08 -3.40 -1.12
CA VAL A 105 -14.31 -4.02 -0.59
C VAL A 105 -15.54 -3.40 -1.26
N SER A 106 -15.63 -2.08 -1.28
CA SER A 106 -16.72 -1.36 -1.96
C SER A 106 -16.82 -1.71 -3.44
N THR A 107 -15.67 -1.85 -4.12
CA THR A 107 -15.60 -2.19 -5.54
C THR A 107 -16.12 -3.60 -5.81
N VAL A 108 -15.76 -4.57 -4.97
CA VAL A 108 -16.19 -5.98 -5.13
C VAL A 108 -17.70 -6.11 -4.97
N ILE A 109 -18.31 -5.39 -4.03
CA ILE A 109 -19.74 -5.47 -3.73
C ILE A 109 -20.56 -4.65 -4.73
N HIS A 110 -20.21 -3.38 -4.91
CA HIS A 110 -21.08 -2.41 -5.58
C HIS A 110 -20.66 -2.08 -7.01
N GLN A 111 -19.37 -2.20 -7.34
CA GLN A 111 -18.82 -1.71 -8.61
C GLN A 111 -18.20 -2.80 -9.49
N ARG A 112 -18.59 -4.07 -9.30
CA ARG A 112 -18.00 -5.22 -9.98
C ARG A 112 -17.90 -5.03 -11.50
N LYS A 113 -18.98 -4.63 -12.19
CA LYS A 113 -18.94 -4.40 -13.65
C LYS A 113 -17.92 -3.34 -14.07
N ARG A 114 -17.77 -2.26 -13.29
CA ARG A 114 -16.79 -1.20 -13.56
C ARG A 114 -15.37 -1.70 -13.32
N PHE A 115 -15.18 -2.49 -12.27
CA PHE A 115 -13.89 -3.09 -11.94
C PHE A 115 -13.37 -4.01 -13.03
N PHE A 116 -14.22 -4.89 -13.57
CA PHE A 116 -13.80 -5.78 -14.65
C PHE A 116 -13.38 -5.02 -15.92
N ARG A 117 -14.06 -3.91 -16.26
CA ARG A 117 -13.63 -3.04 -17.38
C ARG A 117 -12.27 -2.39 -17.13
N LEU A 118 -11.99 -2.02 -15.88
CA LEU A 118 -10.67 -1.54 -15.49
C LEU A 118 -9.62 -2.65 -15.67
N CYS A 119 -9.88 -3.87 -15.17
CA CYS A 119 -8.97 -5.01 -15.35
C CYS A 119 -8.70 -5.31 -16.83
N GLU A 120 -9.72 -5.31 -17.68
CA GLU A 120 -9.57 -5.49 -19.14
C GLU A 120 -8.68 -4.41 -19.77
N LYS A 121 -8.71 -3.20 -19.24
CA LYS A 121 -7.87 -2.09 -19.70
C LYS A 121 -6.43 -2.26 -19.23
N LEU A 122 -6.23 -2.58 -17.94
CA LEU A 122 -4.90 -2.83 -17.36
C LEU A 122 -4.21 -4.03 -18.02
N ALA A 123 -4.97 -5.09 -18.35
CA ALA A 123 -4.47 -6.30 -19.00
C ALA A 123 -3.81 -6.06 -20.37
N ARG A 124 -4.00 -4.88 -20.99
CA ARG A 124 -3.35 -4.50 -22.25
C ARG A 124 -1.89 -4.04 -22.07
N TYR A 125 -1.51 -3.67 -20.86
CA TYR A 125 -0.16 -3.18 -20.56
C TYR A 125 0.78 -4.35 -20.27
N ARG A 126 2.01 -4.28 -20.78
CA ARG A 126 3.01 -5.34 -20.56
C ARG A 126 3.31 -5.54 -19.08
N TRP A 127 3.52 -4.44 -18.37
CA TRP A 127 3.78 -4.41 -16.94
C TRP A 127 2.58 -3.75 -16.26
N ARG A 128 1.97 -4.49 -15.36
CA ARG A 128 0.75 -4.09 -14.67
C ARG A 128 0.71 -4.69 -13.29
N ALA A 129 0.09 -4.00 -12.35
CA ALA A 129 -0.24 -4.55 -11.04
C ALA A 129 -1.38 -3.78 -10.40
N LEU A 130 -2.09 -4.46 -9.50
CA LEU A 130 -2.98 -3.84 -8.52
C LEU A 130 -2.23 -3.75 -7.19
N LEU A 131 -2.00 -2.53 -6.71
CA LEU A 131 -1.43 -2.24 -5.40
C LEU A 131 -2.58 -2.15 -4.40
N VAL A 132 -2.68 -3.12 -3.49
CA VAL A 132 -3.68 -3.13 -2.42
C VAL A 132 -3.01 -2.63 -1.16
N GLU A 133 -3.47 -1.48 -0.66
CA GLU A 133 -2.98 -0.88 0.60
C GLU A 133 -3.61 -1.55 1.81
N ALA A 134 -3.21 -2.81 2.00
CA ALA A 134 -3.55 -3.66 3.12
C ALA A 134 -2.62 -4.86 3.09
N GLY A 135 -2.42 -5.50 4.24
CA GLY A 135 -1.88 -6.85 4.31
C GLY A 135 -2.89 -7.86 3.74
N TYR A 136 -2.38 -9.03 3.34
CA TYR A 136 -3.26 -10.14 2.98
C TYR A 136 -4.14 -10.58 4.17
N GLU A 137 -3.61 -10.47 5.39
CA GLU A 137 -4.34 -10.75 6.63
C GLU A 137 -5.55 -9.82 6.80
N ASP A 138 -5.39 -8.52 6.55
CA ASP A 138 -6.48 -7.55 6.60
C ASP A 138 -7.58 -7.90 5.59
N VAL A 139 -7.18 -8.32 4.38
CA VAL A 139 -8.13 -8.73 3.33
C VAL A 139 -8.87 -10.01 3.68
N LYS A 140 -8.25 -10.93 4.42
CA LYS A 140 -8.80 -12.25 4.78
C LYS A 140 -9.49 -12.29 6.13
N SER A 141 -9.39 -11.24 6.92
CA SER A 141 -10.03 -11.12 8.23
C SER A 141 -11.39 -10.45 8.13
N PRO A 142 -12.30 -10.68 9.10
CA PRO A 142 -13.54 -9.94 9.18
C PRO A 142 -13.29 -8.43 9.21
N TYR A 143 -14.06 -7.70 8.42
CA TYR A 143 -13.95 -6.24 8.34
C TYR A 143 -14.59 -5.57 9.56
N GLY A 144 -13.95 -4.52 10.07
CA GLY A 144 -14.49 -3.73 11.15
C GLY A 144 -15.72 -2.91 10.72
N TRP A 145 -16.38 -2.32 11.72
CA TRP A 145 -17.59 -1.52 11.54
C TRP A 145 -17.34 -0.28 10.67
N GLU A 146 -16.11 0.20 10.60
CA GLU A 146 -15.69 1.35 9.80
C GLU A 146 -15.90 1.16 8.28
N LEU A 147 -15.92 -0.09 7.81
CA LEU A 147 -16.17 -0.40 6.40
C LEU A 147 -17.67 -0.59 6.07
N ASP A 148 -18.53 -0.63 7.09
CA ASP A 148 -19.99 -0.83 7.00
C ASP A 148 -20.41 -1.79 5.88
N THR A 149 -19.92 -3.02 5.97
CA THR A 149 -19.98 -3.97 4.86
C THR A 149 -20.43 -5.36 5.29
N ALA A 150 -21.26 -5.98 4.46
CA ALA A 150 -21.59 -7.40 4.57
C ALA A 150 -20.69 -8.29 3.68
N ALA A 151 -19.62 -7.74 3.09
CA ALA A 151 -18.70 -8.54 2.30
C ALA A 151 -18.04 -9.61 3.15
N HIS A 152 -18.13 -10.85 2.68
CA HIS A 152 -17.35 -11.93 3.23
C HIS A 152 -15.89 -11.83 2.73
N PRO A 153 -14.86 -11.92 3.60
CA PRO A 153 -13.44 -11.81 3.21
C PRO A 153 -13.01 -12.79 2.10
N ASN A 154 -13.56 -14.01 2.11
CA ASN A 154 -13.36 -14.99 1.03
C ASN A 154 -13.90 -14.53 -0.34
N ALA A 155 -14.95 -13.70 -0.39
CA ALA A 155 -15.45 -13.18 -1.66
C ALA A 155 -14.54 -12.08 -2.22
N VAL A 156 -13.95 -11.27 -1.35
CA VAL A 156 -12.98 -10.23 -1.72
C VAL A 156 -11.68 -10.86 -2.20
N SER A 157 -11.06 -11.72 -1.38
CA SER A 157 -9.85 -12.46 -1.77
C SER A 157 -10.05 -13.33 -3.01
N GLY A 158 -11.16 -14.08 -3.10
CA GLY A 158 -11.45 -14.86 -4.31
C GLY A 158 -11.65 -14.00 -5.58
N THR A 159 -12.05 -12.73 -5.43
CA THR A 159 -12.07 -11.79 -6.56
C THR A 159 -10.65 -11.38 -6.97
N LEU A 160 -9.74 -11.19 -6.01
CA LEU A 160 -8.32 -10.92 -6.29
C LEU A 160 -7.64 -12.11 -6.97
N ASP A 161 -7.88 -13.33 -6.49
CA ASP A 161 -7.37 -14.57 -7.12
C ASP A 161 -7.85 -14.68 -8.57
N ALA A 162 -9.13 -14.37 -8.81
CA ALA A 162 -9.70 -14.36 -10.15
C ALA A 162 -9.08 -13.28 -11.04
N LEU A 163 -8.64 -12.16 -10.47
CA LEU A 163 -7.93 -11.11 -11.20
C LEU A 163 -6.59 -11.60 -11.72
N GLU A 164 -5.81 -12.24 -10.86
CA GLU A 164 -4.51 -12.81 -11.23
C GLU A 164 -4.67 -13.90 -12.28
N ALA A 165 -5.56 -14.88 -12.03
CA ALA A 165 -5.74 -16.03 -12.92
C ALA A 165 -6.36 -15.65 -14.28
N ARG A 166 -7.34 -14.74 -14.30
CA ARG A 166 -8.07 -14.40 -15.54
C ARG A 166 -7.41 -13.30 -16.36
N PHE A 167 -6.87 -12.27 -15.70
CA PHE A 167 -6.32 -11.10 -16.39
C PHE A 167 -4.80 -11.05 -16.36
N GLY A 168 -4.14 -11.92 -15.59
CA GLY A 168 -2.69 -11.86 -15.39
C GLY A 168 -2.30 -10.51 -14.80
N ILE A 169 -3.08 -9.98 -13.87
CA ILE A 169 -2.77 -8.73 -13.14
C ILE A 169 -2.29 -9.15 -11.76
N PRO A 170 -0.97 -9.12 -11.50
CA PRO A 170 -0.43 -9.37 -10.17
C PRO A 170 -1.07 -8.46 -9.12
N VAL A 171 -1.39 -9.04 -7.96
CA VAL A 171 -1.84 -8.30 -6.79
C VAL A 171 -0.67 -8.17 -5.81
N ILE A 172 -0.32 -6.93 -5.49
CA ILE A 172 0.77 -6.61 -4.56
C ILE A 172 0.14 -5.98 -3.32
N TYR A 173 0.30 -6.64 -2.19
CA TYR A 173 -0.13 -6.16 -0.88
C TYR A 173 0.93 -5.21 -0.30
N THR A 174 0.50 -4.07 0.25
CA THR A 174 1.37 -3.07 0.84
C THR A 174 0.80 -2.65 2.20
N SER A 175 1.40 -3.16 3.27
CA SER A 175 1.11 -2.85 4.68
C SER A 175 2.11 -1.84 5.23
#